data_AF-A0A6A4LTM8-F1
#
_entry.id   AF-A0A6A4LTM8-F1
#
_cell.length_a   1.000
_cell.length_b   1.000
_cell.length_c   1.000
_cell.angle_alpha   90.00
_cell.angle_beta   90.00
_cell.angle_gamma   90.00
#
_symmetry.space_group_name_H-M   'P 1'
#
loop_
_entity.id
_entity.type
_entity.pdbx_description
1 polymer ?
#
loop_
_entity_poly.entity_id
_entity_poly.type
_entity_poly.pdbx_seq_one_letter_code
_entity_poly.pdbx_strand_id
1 'polypeptide(L)'
;MKQTQESKEVDILKEEIAKLKAKQMQLLGKDLTGMSMKELQHLEEILNEGLLSVKERREHILVDQLEQSRVQYLLWFHFRSSGLCWRMRLYADRQVQELRGFLPSSEHSARTPYLELYPEERSNSFVKHGPGSPDIVHTCAVDLQLG
;
A
#
# COMPACT_ATOMS: atom_id res chain seq x y z
N MET A 1 -49.01 -6.39 14.34
CA MET A 1 -48.24 -6.16 15.59
C MET A 1 -46.76 -5.84 15.39
N LYS A 2 -46.09 -6.26 14.29
CA LYS A 2 -44.66 -5.96 14.03
C LYS A 2 -44.37 -4.47 13.74
N GLN A 3 -45.20 -3.84 12.92
CA GLN A 3 -45.01 -2.46 12.45
C GLN A 3 -45.08 -1.40 13.57
N THR A 4 -45.89 -1.66 14.60
CA THR A 4 -45.98 -0.80 15.80
C THR A 4 -44.78 -0.92 16.73
N GLN A 5 -44.06 -2.04 16.69
CA GLN A 5 -42.86 -2.24 17.51
C GLN A 5 -41.66 -1.54 16.87
N GLU A 6 -41.49 -1.69 15.55
CA GLU A 6 -40.46 -0.97 14.78
C GLU A 6 -40.63 0.56 14.90
N SER A 7 -41.87 1.06 14.87
CA SER A 7 -42.13 2.49 15.09
C SER A 7 -41.65 2.98 16.46
N LYS A 8 -41.92 2.20 17.52
CA LYS A 8 -41.50 2.55 18.89
C LYS A 8 -39.98 2.53 19.04
N GLU A 9 -39.32 1.54 18.46
CA GLU A 9 -37.86 1.43 18.45
C GLU A 9 -37.22 2.60 17.72
N VAL A 10 -37.77 3.01 16.58
CA VAL A 10 -37.32 4.19 15.84
C VAL A 10 -37.46 5.47 16.68
N ASP A 11 -38.55 5.62 17.43
CA ASP A 11 -38.75 6.80 18.27
C ASP A 11 -37.77 6.84 19.45
N ILE A 12 -37.49 5.70 20.08
CA ILE A 12 -36.45 5.57 21.12
C ILE A 12 -35.07 5.95 20.56
N LEU A 13 -34.72 5.46 19.36
CA LEU A 13 -33.44 5.77 18.74
C LEU A 13 -33.31 7.26 18.39
N LYS A 14 -34.39 7.91 17.94
CA LYS A 14 -34.39 9.35 17.69
C LYS A 14 -34.14 10.15 18.97
N GLU A 15 -34.75 9.74 20.07
CA GLU A 15 -34.54 10.38 21.37
C GLU A 15 -33.08 10.23 21.84
N GLU A 16 -32.50 9.03 21.73
CA GLU A 16 -31.10 8.82 22.09
C GLU A 16 -30.13 9.61 21.21
N ILE A 17 -30.42 9.73 19.90
CA ILE A 17 -29.66 10.61 18.99
C ILE A 17 -29.75 12.07 19.43
N ALA A 18 -30.94 12.56 19.80
CA ALA A 18 -31.12 13.93 20.27
C ALA A 18 -30.33 14.17 21.55
N LYS A 19 -30.36 13.22 22.49
CA LYS A 19 -29.60 13.26 23.74
C LYS A 19 -28.09 13.24 23.51
N LEU A 20 -27.60 12.38 22.62
CA LEU A 20 -26.18 12.32 22.26
C LEU A 20 -25.71 13.63 21.61
N LYS A 21 -26.51 14.21 20.72
CA LYS A 21 -26.22 15.52 20.11
C LYS A 21 -26.16 16.63 21.16
N ALA A 22 -27.10 16.66 22.11
CA ALA A 22 -27.08 17.64 23.20
C ALA A 22 -25.79 17.50 24.04
N LYS A 23 -25.41 16.29 24.42
CA LYS A 23 -24.14 16.02 25.13
C LYS A 23 -22.92 16.44 24.31
N GLN A 24 -22.90 16.17 23.01
CA GLN A 24 -21.81 16.60 22.13
C GLN A 24 -21.68 18.13 22.11
N MET A 25 -22.80 18.85 22.02
CA MET A 25 -22.79 20.32 22.07
C MET A 25 -22.20 20.83 23.39
N GLN A 26 -22.57 20.22 24.51
CA GLN A 26 -22.01 20.54 25.83
C GLN A 26 -20.50 20.27 25.91
N LEU A 27 -20.04 19.11 25.43
CA LEU A 27 -18.60 18.80 25.35
C LEU A 27 -17.83 19.77 24.43
N LEU A 28 -18.50 20.40 23.46
CA LEU A 28 -17.93 21.46 22.62
C LEU A 28 -18.02 22.85 23.25
N GLY A 29 -18.49 22.96 24.51
CA GLY A 29 -18.68 24.23 25.22
C GLY A 29 -19.91 25.03 24.77
N LYS A 30 -20.89 24.39 24.13
CA LYS A 30 -22.13 25.00 23.64
C LYS A 30 -23.33 24.52 24.46
N ASP A 31 -24.43 25.27 24.42
CA ASP A 31 -25.70 24.92 25.09
C ASP A 31 -25.55 24.55 26.58
N LEU A 32 -24.67 25.28 27.28
CA LEU A 32 -24.40 25.11 28.72
C LEU A 32 -25.43 25.82 29.62
N THR A 33 -26.32 26.61 29.03
CA THR A 33 -27.36 27.34 29.76
C THR A 33 -28.28 26.37 30.49
N GLY A 34 -28.49 26.58 31.79
CA GLY A 34 -29.35 25.72 32.62
C GLY A 34 -28.61 24.58 33.32
N MET A 35 -27.31 24.39 33.05
CA MET A 35 -26.47 23.49 33.85
C MET A 35 -26.15 24.10 35.21
N SER A 36 -26.13 23.26 36.23
CA SER A 36 -25.69 23.63 37.58
C SER A 36 -24.17 23.74 37.65
N MET A 37 -23.66 24.42 38.69
CA MET A 37 -22.23 24.55 38.93
C MET A 37 -21.51 23.19 39.03
N LYS A 38 -22.16 22.18 39.63
CA LYS A 38 -21.60 20.83 39.78
C LYS A 38 -21.47 20.12 38.44
N GLU A 39 -22.46 20.27 37.56
CA GLU A 39 -22.44 19.67 36.22
C GLU A 39 -21.38 20.34 35.34
N LEU A 40 -21.20 21.66 35.47
CA LEU A 40 -20.15 22.39 34.78
C LEU A 40 -18.75 21.98 35.26
N GLN A 41 -18.54 21.83 36.57
CA GLN A 41 -17.29 21.32 37.12
C GLN A 41 -16.99 19.90 36.62
N HIS A 42 -17.99 19.02 36.61
CA HIS A 42 -17.82 17.67 36.09
C HIS A 42 -17.49 17.65 34.59
N LEU A 43 -18.13 18.53 33.81
CA LEU A 43 -17.84 18.69 32.39
C LEU A 43 -16.39 19.16 32.18
N GLU A 44 -15.93 20.13 32.98
CA GLU A 44 -14.55 20.61 32.96
C GLU A 44 -13.54 19.50 33.28
N GLU A 45 -13.82 18.69 34.31
CA GLU A 45 -12.99 17.52 34.67
C GLU A 45 -12.87 16.54 33.50
N ILE A 46 -13.97 16.13 32.88
CA ILE A 46 -13.97 15.19 31.74
C ILE A 46 -13.18 15.77 30.56
N LEU A 47 -13.35 17.07 30.27
CA LEU A 47 -12.63 17.71 29.18
C LEU A 47 -11.14 17.81 29.46
N ASN A 48 -10.74 18.12 30.69
CA ASN A 48 -9.34 18.16 31.10
C ASN A 48 -8.69 16.77 31.03
N GLU A 49 -9.34 15.75 31.57
CA GLU A 49 -8.85 14.36 31.48
C GLU A 49 -8.73 13.89 30.03
N GLY A 50 -9.77 14.14 29.22
CA GLY A 50 -9.76 13.81 27.79
C GLY A 50 -8.65 14.54 27.03
N LEU A 51 -8.42 15.83 27.34
CA LEU A 51 -7.34 16.62 26.74
C LEU A 51 -5.96 16.08 27.12
N LEU A 52 -5.76 15.75 28.39
CA LEU A 52 -4.51 15.14 28.88
C LEU A 52 -4.23 13.81 28.18
N SER A 53 -5.23 12.94 28.06
CA SER A 53 -5.10 11.66 27.36
C SER A 53 -4.74 11.83 25.88
N VAL A 54 -5.38 12.78 25.19
CA VAL A 54 -5.06 13.09 23.79
C VAL A 54 -3.64 13.64 23.65
N LYS A 55 -3.21 14.51 24.58
CA LYS A 55 -1.85 15.07 24.60
C LYS A 55 -0.82 13.96 24.78
N GLU A 56 -0.96 13.14 25.82
CA GLU A 56 -0.05 12.02 26.12
C GLU A 56 0.07 11.07 24.94
N ARG A 57 -1.06 10.67 24.33
CA ARG A 57 -1.04 9.81 23.15
C ARG A 57 -0.30 10.43 21.97
N ARG A 58 -0.45 11.74 21.74
CA ARG A 58 0.28 12.45 20.67
C ARG A 58 1.78 12.49 20.96
N GLU A 59 2.16 12.76 22.21
CA GLU A 59 3.56 12.77 22.63
C GLU A 59 4.20 11.39 22.43
N HIS A 60 3.53 10.31 22.85
CA HIS A 60 3.99 8.95 22.61
C HIS A 60 4.22 8.65 21.13
N ILE A 61 3.24 8.97 20.27
CA ILE A 61 3.38 8.75 18.81
C ILE A 61 4.57 9.54 18.24
N LEU A 62 4.76 10.78 18.67
CA LEU A 62 5.87 11.61 18.19
C LEU A 62 7.23 11.07 18.66
N VAL A 63 7.32 10.60 19.91
CA VAL A 63 8.53 9.96 20.44
C VAL A 63 8.85 8.68 19.66
N ASP A 64 7.86 7.80 19.46
CA ASP A 64 8.06 6.56 18.70
C ASP A 64 8.53 6.82 17.27
N GLN A 65 7.94 7.80 16.58
CA GLN A 65 8.35 8.20 15.24
C GLN A 65 9.79 8.74 15.21
N LEU A 66 10.15 9.55 16.20
CA LEU A 66 11.49 10.10 16.31
C LEU A 66 12.52 8.99 16.55
N GLU A 67 12.26 8.08 17.47
CA GLU A 67 13.13 6.94 17.76
C GLU A 67 13.29 6.03 16.55
N GLN A 68 12.21 5.74 15.84
CA GLN A 68 12.25 4.95 14.62
C GLN A 68 13.14 5.62 13.56
N SER A 69 12.99 6.93 13.34
CA SER A 69 13.83 7.67 12.40
C SER A 69 15.30 7.66 12.80
N ARG A 70 15.59 7.79 14.10
CA ARG A 70 16.95 7.76 14.66
C ARG A 70 17.59 6.40 14.46
N VAL A 71 16.87 5.32 14.76
CA VAL A 71 17.35 3.95 14.57
C VAL A 71 17.64 3.69 13.10
N GLN A 72 16.74 4.09 12.20
CA GLN A 72 16.98 3.96 10.76
C GLN A 72 18.21 4.73 10.30
N TYR A 73 18.39 5.97 10.76
CA TYR A 73 19.57 6.77 10.45
C TYR A 73 20.86 6.10 10.96
N LEU A 74 20.86 5.62 12.20
CA LEU A 74 22.03 4.95 12.78
C LEU A 74 22.36 3.65 12.06
N LEU A 75 21.35 2.85 11.69
CA LEU A 75 21.54 1.64 10.89
C LEU A 75 22.08 1.97 9.50
N TRP A 76 21.52 2.98 8.83
CA TRP A 76 22.00 3.46 7.54
C TRP A 76 23.46 3.92 7.62
N PHE A 77 23.78 4.74 8.63
CA PHE A 77 25.14 5.23 8.86
C PHE A 77 26.10 4.08 9.13
N HIS A 78 25.73 3.13 9.98
CA HIS A 78 26.55 1.96 10.27
C HIS A 78 26.77 1.10 9.02
N PHE A 79 25.72 0.80 8.25
CA PHE A 79 25.83 -0.01 7.03
C PHE A 79 26.67 0.65 5.94
N ARG A 80 26.60 1.99 5.84
CA ARG A 80 27.42 2.80 4.93
C ARG A 80 28.87 2.90 5.41
N SER A 81 29.10 3.11 6.70
CA SER A 81 30.44 3.27 7.31
C SER A 81 31.21 1.96 7.38
N SER A 82 30.55 0.86 7.76
CA SER A 82 31.12 -0.50 7.78
C SER A 82 31.42 -1.05 6.38
N GLY A 83 31.07 -0.31 5.33
CA GLY A 83 31.21 -0.75 3.94
C GLY A 83 30.44 -2.03 3.62
N LEU A 84 29.55 -2.48 4.50
CA LEU A 84 28.80 -3.74 4.36
C LEU A 84 27.94 -3.69 3.09
N CYS A 85 27.26 -2.58 2.81
CA CYS A 85 26.48 -2.40 1.57
C CYS A 85 27.32 -2.60 0.31
N TRP A 86 28.44 -1.88 0.25
CA TRP A 86 29.30 -1.85 -0.91
C TRP A 86 30.03 -3.18 -1.08
N ARG A 87 30.51 -3.80 0.00
CA ARG A 87 31.10 -5.14 -0.04
C ARG A 87 30.10 -6.21 -0.47
N MET A 88 28.87 -6.20 0.06
CA MET A 88 27.84 -7.18 -0.29
C MET A 88 27.44 -7.03 -1.76
N ARG A 89 27.31 -5.78 -2.25
CA ARG A 89 27.04 -5.49 -3.66
C ARG A 89 28.20 -5.93 -4.56
N LEU A 90 29.44 -5.59 -4.23
CA LEU A 90 30.61 -6.07 -4.97
C LEU A 90 30.73 -7.59 -4.98
N TYR A 91 30.46 -8.25 -3.85
CA TYR A 91 30.49 -9.70 -3.76
C TYR A 91 29.39 -10.33 -4.63
N ALA A 92 28.18 -9.77 -4.61
CA ALA A 92 27.09 -10.19 -5.48
C ALA A 92 27.44 -9.99 -6.96
N ASP A 93 27.97 -8.82 -7.34
CA ASP A 93 28.37 -8.54 -8.72
C ASP A 93 29.47 -9.50 -9.20
N ARG A 94 30.44 -9.81 -8.32
CA ARG A 94 31.48 -10.81 -8.59
C ARG A 94 30.89 -12.21 -8.76
N GLN A 95 30.01 -12.65 -7.87
CA GLN A 95 29.35 -13.95 -7.98
C GLN A 95 28.53 -14.05 -9.27
N VAL A 96 27.80 -13.00 -9.64
CA VAL A 96 27.04 -12.97 -10.90
C VAL A 96 27.97 -13.00 -12.12
N GLN A 97 29.15 -12.37 -12.05
CA GLN A 97 30.12 -12.40 -13.14
C GLN A 97 30.82 -13.76 -13.27
N GLU A 98 31.13 -14.41 -12.15
CA GLU A 98 31.61 -15.80 -12.13
C GLU A 98 30.55 -16.73 -12.72
N LEU A 99 29.28 -16.59 -12.31
CA LEU A 99 28.15 -17.34 -12.89
C LEU A 99 27.96 -17.09 -14.39
N ARG A 100 28.13 -15.84 -14.85
CA ARG A 100 28.11 -15.51 -16.28
C ARG A 100 29.24 -16.18 -17.07
N GLY A 101 30.40 -16.41 -16.46
CA GLY A 101 31.51 -17.16 -17.07
C GLY A 101 31.22 -18.64 -17.29
N PHE A 102 30.22 -19.20 -16.60
CA PHE A 102 29.73 -20.57 -16.85
C PHE A 102 28.66 -20.64 -17.95
N LEU A 103 28.09 -19.51 -18.38
CA LEU A 103 27.28 -19.48 -19.60
C LEU A 103 28.22 -19.33 -20.81
N PRO A 104 28.09 -20.17 -21.86
CA PRO A 104 28.81 -19.94 -23.10
C PRO A 104 28.46 -18.54 -23.61
N SER A 105 29.48 -17.72 -23.86
CA SER A 105 29.29 -16.35 -24.35
C SER A 105 28.44 -16.39 -25.61
N SER A 106 27.17 -15.98 -25.49
CA SER A 106 26.23 -15.85 -26.60
C SER A 106 26.56 -14.60 -27.45
N GLU A 107 27.84 -14.30 -27.65
CA GLU A 107 28.28 -13.35 -28.68
C GLU A 107 28.61 -14.06 -30.00
N HIS A 108 28.59 -15.39 -30.01
CA HIS A 108 28.55 -16.20 -31.21
C HIS A 108 27.41 -17.22 -31.15
N SER A 109 26.16 -16.76 -31.29
CA SER A 109 25.12 -17.62 -31.88
C SER A 109 25.35 -17.71 -33.39
N ALA A 110 26.54 -18.19 -33.77
CA ALA A 110 26.74 -18.86 -35.02
C ALA A 110 26.66 -20.35 -34.70
N ARG A 111 25.43 -20.88 -34.82
CA ARG A 111 25.13 -22.31 -35.00
C ARG A 111 25.41 -23.20 -33.79
N THR A 112 24.43 -23.31 -32.89
CA THR A 112 24.23 -24.52 -32.06
C THR A 112 23.40 -25.54 -32.85
N PRO A 113 23.98 -26.68 -33.29
CA PRO A 113 23.33 -27.67 -34.15
C PRO A 113 22.65 -28.78 -33.34
N TYR A 114 21.85 -28.41 -32.32
CA TYR A 114 21.25 -29.43 -31.43
C TYR A 114 19.79 -29.17 -31.03
N LEU A 115 19.15 -28.12 -31.55
CA LEU A 115 17.69 -28.00 -31.52
C LEU A 115 17.11 -28.35 -32.90
N GLU A 116 17.56 -29.47 -33.45
CA GLU A 116 16.78 -30.29 -34.40
C GLU A 116 15.71 -31.07 -33.60
N LEU A 117 14.81 -30.34 -32.96
CA LEU A 117 13.56 -30.87 -32.43
C LEU A 117 12.46 -30.18 -33.22
N TYR A 118 12.22 -30.75 -34.40
CA TYR A 118 11.20 -30.50 -35.43
C TYR A 118 10.24 -29.32 -35.20
N PRO A 119 10.08 -28.48 -36.23
CA PRO A 119 8.73 -28.16 -36.68
C PRO A 119 8.52 -28.53 -38.15
N GLU A 120 7.41 -29.23 -38.37
CA GLU A 120 6.78 -29.58 -39.64
C GLU A 120 6.95 -28.57 -40.78
N GLU A 121 7.25 -29.16 -41.94
CA GLU A 121 6.88 -28.82 -43.31
C GLU A 121 6.83 -27.36 -43.76
N ARG A 122 7.72 -27.02 -44.70
CA ARG A 122 7.32 -26.10 -45.79
C ARG A 122 7.95 -26.43 -47.15
N SER A 123 7.17 -27.19 -47.90
CA SER A 123 6.95 -27.28 -49.35
C SER A 123 7.95 -26.68 -50.34
N ASN A 124 8.27 -27.46 -51.38
CA ASN A 124 8.43 -26.95 -52.75
C ASN A 124 7.60 -27.80 -53.75
N SER A 125 6.69 -27.09 -54.43
CA SER A 125 6.19 -27.31 -55.79
C SER A 125 5.65 -28.69 -56.22
N PHE A 126 4.32 -28.81 -56.33
CA PHE A 126 3.62 -28.91 -57.62
C PHE A 126 2.07 -28.89 -57.45
N VAL A 127 1.42 -27.86 -58.01
CA VAL A 127 0.09 -27.90 -58.69
C VAL A 127 -1.14 -28.44 -57.90
N LYS A 128 -2.03 -27.55 -57.44
CA LYS A 128 -3.45 -27.36 -57.90
C LYS A 128 -4.32 -26.49 -56.95
N HIS A 129 -4.88 -25.42 -57.53
CA HIS A 129 -6.14 -24.67 -57.29
C HIS A 129 -6.65 -24.30 -55.88
N GLY A 130 -6.98 -23.00 -55.72
CA GLY A 130 -8.25 -22.54 -55.12
C GLY A 130 -8.14 -21.52 -53.96
N PRO A 131 -9.01 -20.48 -53.85
CA PRO A 131 -8.66 -19.19 -53.25
C PRO A 131 -9.38 -18.81 -51.92
N GLY A 132 -8.82 -17.81 -51.22
CA GLY A 132 -9.46 -16.99 -50.17
C GLY A 132 -8.96 -17.32 -48.75
N SER A 133 -8.76 -16.43 -47.78
CA SER A 133 -9.02 -14.99 -47.54
C SER A 133 -8.36 -14.65 -46.17
N PRO A 134 -8.18 -13.37 -45.74
CA PRO A 134 -7.08 -12.96 -44.85
C PRO A 134 -7.44 -12.75 -43.35
N ASP A 135 -6.45 -12.25 -42.60
CA ASP A 135 -6.55 -11.18 -41.57
C ASP A 135 -6.52 -11.51 -40.05
N ILE A 136 -5.45 -11.07 -39.35
CA ILE A 136 -5.40 -9.89 -38.43
C ILE A 136 -4.34 -9.99 -37.32
N VAL A 137 -3.61 -8.88 -37.20
CA VAL A 137 -2.58 -8.47 -36.24
C VAL A 137 -3.20 -8.02 -34.91
N HIS A 138 -2.52 -8.20 -33.77
CA HIS A 138 -2.65 -7.22 -32.68
C HIS A 138 -1.32 -6.98 -31.95
N THR A 139 -0.81 -5.77 -32.14
CA THR A 139 0.28 -5.12 -31.42
C THR A 139 -0.35 -4.15 -30.43
N CYS A 140 0.12 -4.06 -29.18
CA CYS A 140 -0.07 -2.86 -28.36
C CYS A 140 1.15 -2.67 -27.46
N ALA A 141 1.93 -1.64 -27.79
CA ALA A 141 2.85 -0.94 -26.92
C ALA A 141 2.07 0.00 -25.98
N VAL A 142 2.65 0.36 -24.82
CA VAL A 142 2.30 1.60 -24.12
C VAL A 142 3.56 2.23 -23.54
N ASP A 143 3.73 3.50 -23.91
CA ASP A 143 4.81 4.42 -23.60
C ASP A 143 4.89 4.86 -22.13
N LEU A 144 6.10 5.22 -21.68
CA LEU A 144 6.34 6.04 -20.49
C LEU A 144 6.81 7.43 -20.96
N GLN A 145 5.91 8.42 -20.88
CA GLN A 145 6.28 9.84 -20.94
C GLN A 145 6.64 10.33 -19.54
N LEU A 146 7.82 10.93 -19.42
CA LEU A 146 8.22 11.78 -18.31
C LEU A 146 7.74 13.21 -18.59
N GLY A 147 7.02 13.77 -17.63
CA GLY A 147 6.72 15.19 -17.48
C GLY A 147 6.65 15.51 -16.00
#